data_AF-A0AAD2FB88-F1
#
_entry.id   AF-A0AAD2FB88-F1
#
_cell.length_a   1.000
_cell.length_b   1.000
_cell.length_c   1.000
_cell.angle_alpha   90.00
_cell.angle_beta   90.00
_cell.angle_gamma   90.00
#
_symmetry.space_group_name_H-M   'P 1'
#
loop_
_entity.id
_entity.type
_entity.pdbx_description
1 polymer ?
#
loop_
_entity_poly.entity_id
_entity_poly.type
_entity_poly.pdbx_seq_one_letter_code
_entity_poly.pdbx_strand_id
1 'polypeptide(L)'
;MTSQALSKDLLYLYRRLLRACETYPSKNRARIYQSIREDFRENVNMDPDSPEGIKQIHIAYKGLGQLQQFNSRNNPNFSVTLEQNPFPKPDGYKDRRTESANRMLEKHDDS
;
A
#
# COMPACT_ATOMS: atom_id res chain seq x y z
N MET A 1 9.97 -21.54 24.72
CA MET A 1 8.54 -21.24 24.47
C MET A 1 7.84 -22.55 24.14
N THR A 2 6.61 -22.77 24.59
CA THR A 2 5.95 -24.09 24.44
C THR A 2 5.48 -24.31 23.01
N SER A 3 5.72 -25.51 22.46
CA SER A 3 5.33 -25.93 21.10
C SER A 3 3.86 -25.62 20.74
N GLN A 4 2.97 -25.62 21.74
CA GLN A 4 1.55 -25.33 21.56
C GLN A 4 1.18 -23.85 21.39
N ALA A 5 2.02 -22.92 21.84
CA ALA A 5 1.84 -21.50 21.54
C ALA A 5 2.25 -21.20 20.09
N LEU A 6 3.36 -21.80 19.65
CA LEU A 6 3.91 -21.67 18.31
C LEU A 6 2.94 -22.19 17.22
N SER A 7 2.25 -23.30 17.49
CA SER A 7 1.23 -23.82 16.56
C SER A 7 0.01 -22.90 16.43
N LYS A 8 -0.39 -22.21 17.50
CA LYS A 8 -1.47 -21.20 17.45
C LYS A 8 -1.06 -19.98 16.64
N ASP A 9 0.16 -19.51 16.83
CA ASP A 9 0.71 -18.35 16.10
C ASP A 9 0.86 -18.64 14.60
N LEU A 10 1.32 -19.85 14.23
CA LEU A 10 1.43 -20.30 12.85
C LEU A 10 0.05 -20.38 12.17
N LEU A 11 -0.95 -20.96 12.86
CA LEU A 11 -2.33 -21.02 12.37
C LEU A 11 -2.94 -19.62 12.21
N TYR A 12 -2.62 -18.71 13.12
CA TYR A 12 -3.05 -17.32 13.04
C TYR A 12 -2.42 -16.61 11.82
N LEU A 13 -1.13 -16.79 11.60
CA LEU A 13 -0.41 -16.27 10.43
C LEU A 13 -1.02 -16.78 9.12
N TYR A 14 -1.27 -18.08 9.01
CA TYR A 14 -1.90 -18.69 7.85
C TYR A 14 -3.29 -18.12 7.55
N ARG A 15 -4.15 -18.01 8.58
CA ARG A 15 -5.48 -17.39 8.42
C ARG A 15 -5.40 -15.94 7.95
N ARG A 16 -4.40 -15.17 8.42
CA ARG A 16 -4.18 -13.78 7.99
C ARG A 16 -3.75 -13.72 6.53
N LEU A 17 -2.87 -14.61 6.08
CA LEU A 17 -2.45 -14.71 4.68
C LEU A 17 -3.65 -14.98 3.75
N LEU A 18 -4.46 -15.99 4.07
CA LEU A 18 -5.64 -16.33 3.26
C LEU A 18 -6.62 -15.15 3.16
N ARG A 19 -6.93 -14.49 4.29
CA ARG A 19 -7.81 -13.31 4.31
C ARG A 19 -7.22 -12.14 3.52
N ALA A 20 -5.92 -11.90 3.62
CA ALA A 20 -5.26 -10.83 2.87
C ALA A 20 -5.27 -11.12 1.36
N CYS A 21 -5.11 -12.39 0.97
CA CYS A 21 -5.23 -12.81 -0.43
C CYS A 21 -6.64 -12.59 -0.98
N GLU A 22 -7.71 -12.86 -0.23
CA GLU A 22 -9.09 -12.66 -0.70
C GLU A 22 -9.33 -11.22 -1.17
N THR A 23 -8.77 -10.25 -0.46
CA THR A 23 -8.87 -8.82 -0.79
C THR A 23 -7.84 -8.33 -1.82
N TYR A 24 -6.90 -9.18 -2.25
CA TYR A 24 -5.78 -8.77 -3.10
C TYR A 24 -6.25 -8.51 -4.55
N PRO A 25 -5.97 -7.32 -5.12
CA PRO A 25 -6.47 -6.93 -6.44
C PRO A 25 -5.61 -7.52 -7.58
N SER A 26 -5.65 -8.84 -7.77
CA SER A 26 -4.90 -9.53 -8.84
C SER A 26 -5.77 -10.56 -9.57
N LYS A 27 -5.59 -10.66 -10.90
CA LYS A 27 -6.20 -11.71 -11.73
C LYS A 27 -5.71 -13.11 -11.34
N ASN A 28 -4.50 -13.23 -10.80
CA ASN A 28 -3.91 -14.49 -10.35
C ASN A 28 -4.21 -14.80 -8.87
N ARG A 29 -5.10 -14.05 -8.21
CA ARG A 29 -5.42 -14.23 -6.78
C ARG A 29 -5.74 -15.68 -6.41
N ALA A 30 -6.54 -16.38 -7.22
CA ALA A 30 -6.92 -17.76 -6.94
C ALA A 30 -5.71 -18.71 -6.94
N ARG A 31 -4.74 -18.49 -7.84
CA ARG A 31 -3.48 -19.26 -7.86
C ARG A 31 -2.63 -18.97 -6.64
N ILE A 32 -2.48 -17.70 -6.27
CA ILE A 32 -1.74 -17.29 -5.07
C ILE A 32 -2.35 -17.92 -3.82
N TYR A 33 -3.68 -17.88 -3.71
CA TYR A 33 -4.42 -18.51 -2.61
C TYR A 33 -4.13 -20.02 -2.54
N GLN A 34 -4.16 -20.71 -3.69
CA GLN A 34 -3.88 -22.14 -3.75
C GLN A 34 -2.43 -22.47 -3.36
N SER A 35 -1.45 -21.73 -3.88
CA SER A 35 -0.03 -21.91 -3.52
C SER A 35 0.20 -21.75 -2.01
N ILE A 36 -0.40 -20.75 -1.37
CA ILE A 36 -0.29 -20.57 0.09
C ILE A 36 -0.86 -21.78 0.86
N ARG A 37 -1.92 -22.41 0.36
CA ARG A 37 -2.49 -23.62 0.98
C ARG A 37 -1.57 -24.83 0.82
N GLU A 38 -0.94 -24.96 -0.34
CA GLU A 38 0.01 -26.03 -0.64
C GLU A 38 1.27 -25.88 0.22
N ASP A 39 1.88 -24.70 0.22
CA ASP A 39 3.04 -24.37 1.04
C ASP A 39 2.77 -24.64 2.54
N PHE A 40 1.60 -24.26 3.05
CA PHE A 40 1.26 -24.52 4.45
C PHE A 40 1.09 -26.01 4.75
N ARG A 41 0.53 -26.79 3.81
CA ARG A 41 0.37 -28.24 3.97
C ARG A 41 1.71 -28.96 3.94
N GLU A 42 2.60 -28.56 3.05
CA GLU A 42 3.94 -29.15 2.95
C GLU A 42 4.78 -28.86 4.20
N ASN A 43 4.63 -27.65 4.76
CA ASN A 43 5.40 -27.22 5.92
C ASN A 43 4.72 -27.52 7.27
N VAL A 44 3.55 -28.18 7.31
CA VAL A 44 2.79 -28.39 8.56
C VAL A 44 3.52 -29.23 9.59
N ASN A 45 4.35 -30.17 9.12
CA ASN A 45 5.15 -31.07 9.96
C ASN A 45 6.61 -30.61 10.08
N MET A 46 6.97 -29.46 9.48
CA MET A 46 8.31 -28.91 9.58
C MET A 46 8.55 -28.38 10.99
N ASP A 47 9.73 -28.64 11.54
CA ASP A 47 10.12 -28.09 12.82
C ASP A 47 10.27 -26.55 12.69
N PRO A 48 9.46 -25.75 13.40
CA PRO A 48 9.52 -24.30 13.30
C PRO A 48 10.83 -23.69 13.84
N ASP A 49 11.56 -24.41 14.70
CA ASP A 49 12.86 -23.97 15.22
C ASP A 49 14.03 -24.42 14.31
N SER A 50 13.75 -25.25 13.29
CA SER A 50 14.73 -25.57 12.26
C SER A 50 15.09 -24.34 11.42
N PRO A 51 16.32 -24.25 10.89
CA PRO A 51 16.71 -23.13 10.03
C PRO A 51 15.81 -23.00 8.79
N GLU A 52 15.26 -24.11 8.28
CA GLU A 52 14.28 -24.12 7.21
C GLU A 52 12.93 -23.55 7.67
N GLY A 53 12.43 -23.96 8.83
CA GLY A 53 11.19 -23.46 9.43
C GLY A 53 11.22 -21.95 9.66
N ILE A 54 12.32 -21.45 10.21
CA ILE A 54 12.53 -20.00 10.43
C ILE A 54 12.50 -19.25 9.10
N LYS A 55 13.14 -19.77 8.05
CA LYS A 55 13.11 -19.17 6.71
C LYS A 55 11.69 -19.12 6.15
N GLN A 56 10.92 -20.20 6.25
CA GLN A 56 9.54 -20.25 5.76
C GLN A 56 8.64 -19.26 6.51
N ILE A 57 8.77 -19.19 7.83
CA ILE A 57 8.05 -18.21 8.65
C ILE A 57 8.41 -16.78 8.22
N HIS A 58 9.69 -16.48 7.98
CA HIS A 58 10.12 -15.18 7.52
C HIS A 58 9.54 -14.80 6.15
N ILE A 59 9.53 -15.75 5.21
CA ILE A 59 8.92 -15.58 3.88
C ILE A 59 7.41 -15.28 4.03
N ALA A 60 6.71 -16.04 4.88
CA ALA A 60 5.29 -15.86 5.13
C ALA A 60 4.96 -14.46 5.70
N TYR A 61 5.75 -13.95 6.65
CA TYR A 61 5.58 -12.59 7.17
C TYR A 61 5.84 -11.52 6.11
N LYS A 62 6.87 -11.70 5.27
CA LYS A 62 7.16 -10.78 4.17
C LYS A 62 6.01 -10.75 3.15
N GLY A 63 5.50 -11.92 2.75
CA GLY A 63 4.36 -12.04 1.85
C GLY A 63 3.09 -11.41 2.42
N LEU A 64 2.84 -11.60 3.73
CA LEU A 64 1.71 -10.96 4.40
C LEU A 64 1.80 -9.44 4.36
N GLY A 65 3.00 -8.88 4.58
CA GLY A 65 3.24 -7.44 4.46
C GLY A 65 2.92 -6.90 3.07
N GLN A 66 3.33 -7.62 2.01
CA GLN A 66 3.02 -7.25 0.63
C GLN A 66 1.52 -7.27 0.32
N LEU A 67 0.80 -8.31 0.78
CA LEU A 67 -0.64 -8.41 0.56
C LEU A 67 -1.42 -7.32 1.33
N GLN A 68 -0.97 -6.98 2.54
CA GLN A 68 -1.62 -5.97 3.38
C GLN A 68 -1.49 -4.55 2.85
N GLN A 69 -0.48 -4.24 2.03
CA GLN A 69 -0.36 -2.93 1.37
C GLN A 69 -1.60 -2.56 0.54
N PHE A 70 -2.30 -3.57 0.02
CA PHE A 70 -3.49 -3.39 -0.81
C PHE A 70 -4.79 -3.44 -0.02
N ASN A 71 -4.73 -3.68 1.29
CA ASN A 71 -5.91 -3.72 2.12
C ASN A 71 -6.36 -2.28 2.39
N SER A 72 -7.36 -1.82 1.64
CA SER A 72 -7.85 -0.43 1.58
C SER A 72 -8.42 0.12 2.90
N ARG A 73 -8.49 -0.68 3.96
CA ARG A 73 -8.97 -0.24 5.28
C ARG A 73 -8.10 0.82 5.96
N ASN A 74 -6.87 1.07 5.49
CA ASN A 74 -5.91 1.99 6.11
C ASN A 74 -5.38 3.12 5.20
N ASN A 75 -6.03 3.43 4.07
CA ASN A 75 -5.64 4.65 3.32
C ASN A 75 -6.76 5.71 3.32
N PRO A 76 -6.99 6.40 4.46
CA PRO A 76 -7.90 7.54 4.52
C PRO A 76 -7.28 8.84 3.95
N ASN A 77 -6.04 8.82 3.44
CA ASN A 77 -5.28 10.05 3.19
C ASN A 77 -5.09 10.40 1.70
N PHE A 78 -5.97 9.95 0.82
CA PHE A 78 -6.06 10.58 -0.50
C PHE A 78 -7.03 11.77 -0.43
N SER A 79 -6.56 12.89 0.11
CA SER A 79 -7.28 14.17 0.07
C SER A 79 -6.75 15.02 -1.08
N VAL A 80 -7.57 15.23 -2.11
CA VAL A 80 -7.29 16.23 -3.15
C VAL A 80 -7.82 17.57 -2.65
N THR A 81 -6.95 18.41 -2.12
CA THR A 81 -7.30 19.79 -1.76
C THR A 81 -7.35 20.63 -3.05
N LEU A 82 -8.55 20.79 -3.63
CA LEU A 82 -8.74 21.54 -4.89
C LEU A 82 -8.32 23.02 -4.80
N GLU A 83 -8.19 23.57 -3.59
CA GLU A 83 -7.71 24.94 -3.37
C GLU A 83 -6.19 25.10 -3.41
N GLN A 84 -5.42 24.01 -3.29
CA GLN A 84 -3.97 24.08 -3.41
C GLN A 84 -3.59 24.03 -4.88
N ASN A 85 -3.24 25.19 -5.44
CA ASN A 85 -2.62 25.27 -6.76
C ASN A 85 -1.33 24.41 -6.76
N PRO A 86 -1.27 23.32 -7.54
CA PRO A 86 -0.13 22.38 -7.54
C PRO A 86 1.17 23.02 -8.04
N PHE A 87 1.08 24.22 -8.64
CA PHE A 87 2.21 25.01 -9.06
C PHE A 87 2.11 26.42 -8.46
N PRO A 88 2.48 26.59 -7.17
CA PRO A 88 2.55 27.92 -6.59
C PRO A 88 3.56 28.74 -7.38
N LYS A 89 3.14 29.91 -7.85
CA LYS A 89 4.03 30.84 -8.54
C LYS A 89 5.09 31.32 -7.52
N PRO A 90 6.37 31.42 -7.90
CA PRO A 90 7.42 31.91 -7.00
C PRO A 90 7.14 33.35 -6.56
N ASP A 91 7.67 33.74 -5.39
CA ASP A 91 7.52 35.09 -4.87
C ASP A 91 8.04 36.13 -5.88
N GLY A 92 7.22 37.13 -6.19
CA GLY A 92 7.52 38.14 -7.19
C GLY A 92 7.32 37.70 -8.65
N TYR A 93 6.63 36.58 -8.93
CA TYR A 93 6.29 36.17 -10.30
C TYR A 93 5.44 37.23 -11.02
N LYS A 94 6.04 37.86 -12.03
CA LYS A 94 5.38 38.81 -12.91
C LYS A 94 4.81 38.09 -14.13
N ASP A 95 3.48 37.99 -14.16
CA ASP A 95 2.78 37.39 -15.28
C ASP A 95 2.64 38.40 -16.42
N ARG A 96 3.50 38.29 -17.43
CA ARG A 96 3.53 39.19 -18.59
C ARG A 96 2.16 39.31 -19.28
N ARG A 97 1.31 38.28 -19.22
CA ARG A 97 -0.06 38.34 -19.77
C ARG A 97 -0.96 39.25 -18.95
N THR A 98 -0.90 39.16 -17.62
CA THR A 98 -1.66 40.03 -16.70
C THR A 98 -1.16 41.47 -16.75
N GLU A 99 0.16 41.67 -16.82
CA GLU A 99 0.75 43.02 -16.94
C GLU A 99 0.31 43.74 -18.21
N SER A 100 0.21 43.01 -19.32
CA SER A 100 -0.23 43.56 -20.60
C SER A 100 -1.71 43.98 -20.56
N ALA A 101 -2.56 43.17 -19.90
CA ALA A 101 -3.98 43.46 -19.73
C ALA A 101 -4.21 44.67 -18.80
N ASN A 102 -3.49 44.74 -17.67
CA ASN A 102 -3.59 45.88 -16.75
C ASN A 102 -3.16 47.19 -17.42
N ARG A 103 -2.08 47.16 -18.20
CA ARG A 103 -1.63 48.32 -18.99
C ARG A 103 -2.65 48.77 -20.04
N MET A 104 -3.45 47.86 -20.58
CA MET A 104 -4.52 48.21 -21.52
C MET A 104 -5.72 48.83 -20.81
N LEU A 105 -6.07 48.35 -19.62
CA LEU A 105 -7.14 48.90 -18.80
C LEU A 105 -6.82 50.32 -18.30
N GLU A 106 -5.61 50.56 -17.79
CA GLU A 106 -5.15 51.89 -17.35
C GLU A 106 -5.22 52.93 -18.48
N LYS A 107 -4.97 52.52 -19.73
CA LYS A 107 -5.06 53.43 -20.90
C LYS A 107 -6.49 53.82 -21.27
N HIS A 108 -7.50 53.11 -20.80
CA HIS A 108 -8.90 53.39 -21.11
C HIS A 108 -9.59 54.25 -20.05
N ASP A 109 -9.02 54.38 -18.85
CA ASP A 109 -9.58 55.20 -17.76
C ASP A 109 -9.12 56.68 -17.83
N ASP A 110 -8.10 57.00 -18.64
CA ASP A 110 -7.56 58.36 -18.85
C ASP A 110 -8.13 59.09 -20.09
N SER A 111 -9.29 58.67 -20.63
CA SER A 111 -9.96 59.30 -21.80
C SER A 111 -11.35 59.82 -21.50
#